data_AF-A0A1I3FBX8-F1
#
_entry.id   AF-A0A1I3FBX8-F1
#
_cell.length_a   1.000
_cell.length_b   1.000
_cell.length_c   1.000
_cell.angle_alpha   90.00
_cell.angle_beta   90.00
_cell.angle_gamma   90.00
#
_symmetry.space_group_name_H-M   'P 1'
#
loop_
_entity.id
_entity.type
_entity.pdbx_description
1 polymer ?
#
loop_
_entity_poly.entity_id
_entity_poly.type
_entity_poly.pdbx_seq_one_letter_code
_entity_poly.pdbx_strand_id
1 'polypeptide(L)'
;MLSTTPPTDFDDAARAVLRRNDRGGFTVPNGRVYPFQWNWDSAFVALGFATFDLDRAWRELETLFEGQWQDGMVPHIVFRAPAEGYYPGPEAWGIQRQPLTSGISQPPVAATAARVLHDLSAGDAARIRGLFPKLFASHRWWHEIRDPDGTGLVTMVHPWESGRDNSPDWDEPLSHVVASVDVAHLRKDLGHVDATQRPTHDFYNRVMTLVEEAKALAWDGVSVARTLSFRVCDLGIQSILLRADRDLLKLAEELGFTDEASALRDWVARSETAMQRLKGADGLYRSLDLRSGQLSEAVTCAAFLPLYARTASQEDALALKEYLAATRAVASFSVASTDPRDRRFDATRYWRGPVWLMMNRMIADGLSGYGLTEEANTLRQDSGALVRRNGFWEYFDPRNGTGCGGPDFSWTAAMWLSWCGSPSAGQALTAL
;
A
#
# COMPACT_ATOMS: atom_id res chain seq x y z
N MET A 1 9.06 29.12 -1.10
CA MET A 1 8.88 29.32 0.35
C MET A 1 7.68 28.48 0.76
N LEU A 2 7.85 27.55 1.70
CA LEU A 2 6.73 26.82 2.28
C LEU A 2 5.89 27.82 3.08
N SER A 3 4.60 27.93 2.78
CA SER A 3 3.68 28.75 3.57
C SER A 3 3.59 28.13 4.97
N THR A 4 4.02 28.86 5.98
CA THR A 4 3.93 28.47 7.40
C THR A 4 2.56 28.77 8.01
N THR A 5 1.63 29.31 7.23
CA THR A 5 0.24 29.56 7.65
C THR A 5 -0.64 28.40 7.17
N PRO A 6 -1.33 27.68 8.08
CA PRO A 6 -2.25 26.62 7.68
C PRO A 6 -3.37 27.20 6.81
N PRO A 7 -3.79 26.49 5.74
CA PRO A 7 -4.85 26.97 4.86
C PRO A 7 -6.16 27.13 5.64
N THR A 8 -6.92 28.18 5.31
CA THR A 8 -8.25 28.42 5.89
C THR A 8 -9.29 27.43 5.37
N ASP A 9 -9.05 26.86 4.18
CA ASP A 9 -9.83 25.77 3.58
C ASP A 9 -8.90 24.63 3.18
N PHE A 10 -8.98 23.52 3.93
CA PHE A 10 -8.14 22.35 3.69
C PHE A 10 -8.60 21.51 2.49
N ASP A 11 -9.88 21.59 2.08
CA ASP A 11 -10.37 20.86 0.91
C ASP A 11 -9.77 21.46 -0.36
N ASP A 12 -9.78 22.78 -0.47
CA ASP A 12 -9.15 23.48 -1.60
C ASP A 12 -7.63 23.29 -1.61
N ALA A 13 -6.99 23.27 -0.44
CA ALA A 13 -5.57 22.97 -0.34
C ALA A 13 -5.24 21.53 -0.78
N ALA A 14 -6.06 20.54 -0.40
CA ALA A 14 -5.91 19.15 -0.82
C ALA A 14 -6.11 18.99 -2.34
N ARG A 15 -7.15 19.62 -2.91
CA ARG A 15 -7.37 19.67 -4.37
C ARG A 15 -6.19 20.30 -5.09
N ALA A 16 -5.61 21.37 -4.52
CA ALA A 16 -4.44 22.02 -5.08
C ALA A 16 -3.20 21.12 -5.06
N VAL A 17 -3.00 20.30 -4.02
CA VAL A 17 -1.93 19.29 -3.98
C VAL A 17 -2.13 18.27 -5.12
N LEU A 18 -3.31 17.68 -5.25
CA LEU A 18 -3.59 16.69 -6.30
C LEU A 18 -3.40 17.28 -7.71
N ARG A 19 -3.95 18.48 -7.98
CA ARG A 19 -3.78 19.16 -9.27
C ARG A 19 -2.34 19.52 -9.58
N ARG A 20 -1.55 19.91 -8.57
CA ARG A 20 -0.13 20.24 -8.74
C ARG A 20 0.71 18.99 -9.05
N ASN A 21 0.32 17.84 -8.51
CA ASN A 21 1.01 16.58 -8.72
C ASN A 21 0.49 15.79 -9.92
N ASP A 22 -0.63 16.20 -10.52
CA ASP A 22 -1.12 15.66 -11.80
C ASP A 22 -0.14 15.97 -12.93
N ARG A 23 0.09 15.00 -13.81
CA ARG A 23 0.97 15.07 -14.98
C ARG A 23 0.23 14.78 -16.29
N GLY A 24 -1.08 15.02 -16.30
CA GLY A 24 -1.91 14.92 -17.51
C GLY A 24 -2.50 13.54 -17.73
N GLY A 25 -2.90 12.85 -16.66
CA GLY A 25 -3.56 11.53 -16.72
C GLY A 25 -3.12 10.57 -15.62
N PHE A 26 -1.96 10.83 -15.02
CA PHE A 26 -1.46 10.16 -13.83
C PHE A 26 -0.95 11.18 -12.82
N THR A 27 -0.84 10.79 -11.55
CA THR A 27 -0.39 11.67 -10.47
C THR A 27 0.87 11.13 -9.82
N VAL A 28 1.83 12.01 -9.56
CA VAL A 28 3.04 11.65 -8.82
C VAL A 28 2.76 11.68 -7.31
N PRO A 29 3.33 10.78 -6.47
CA PRO A 29 3.15 10.86 -5.03
C PRO A 29 3.68 12.18 -4.44
N ASN A 30 4.83 12.62 -4.94
CA ASN A 30 5.44 13.90 -4.60
C ASN A 30 6.32 14.41 -5.76
N GLY A 31 6.14 15.67 -6.18
CA GLY A 31 6.84 16.24 -7.34
C GLY A 31 8.37 16.34 -7.26
N ARG A 32 9.00 16.04 -6.12
CA ARG A 32 10.46 16.04 -5.94
C ARG A 32 11.02 14.65 -5.63
N VAL A 33 10.43 13.96 -4.66
CA VAL A 33 10.94 12.69 -4.13
C VAL A 33 10.53 11.51 -5.01
N TYR A 34 9.31 11.55 -5.55
CA TYR A 34 8.71 10.42 -6.26
C TYR A 34 8.11 10.92 -7.59
N PRO A 35 8.91 11.10 -8.66
CA PRO A 35 8.49 11.85 -9.86
C PRO A 35 7.75 11.03 -10.94
N PHE A 36 7.39 9.77 -10.66
CA PHE A 36 6.68 8.83 -11.54
C PHE A 36 5.28 8.45 -11.03
N GLN A 37 4.60 7.53 -11.70
CA GLN A 37 3.34 6.94 -11.25
C GLN A 37 3.62 5.71 -10.40
N TRP A 38 3.08 5.64 -9.17
CA TRP A 38 3.15 4.46 -8.31
C TRP A 38 1.80 3.75 -8.24
N ASN A 39 1.83 2.42 -8.19
CA ASN A 39 0.64 1.57 -8.27
C ASN A 39 -0.38 1.88 -7.16
N TRP A 40 -0.05 1.61 -5.90
CA TRP A 40 -1.04 1.77 -4.82
C TRP A 40 -1.35 3.26 -4.55
N ASP A 41 -0.39 4.17 -4.80
CA ASP A 41 -0.58 5.61 -4.71
C ASP A 41 -1.65 6.09 -5.68
N SER A 42 -1.59 5.64 -6.94
CA SER A 42 -2.62 5.92 -7.96
C SER A 42 -4.00 5.44 -7.53
N ALA A 43 -4.10 4.29 -6.86
CA ALA A 43 -5.38 3.80 -6.35
C ALA A 43 -5.98 4.72 -5.27
N PHE A 44 -5.17 5.17 -4.31
CA PHE A 44 -5.62 6.14 -3.29
C PHE A 44 -5.91 7.52 -3.88
N VAL A 45 -5.09 7.98 -4.83
CA VAL A 45 -5.28 9.25 -5.52
C VAL A 45 -6.58 9.27 -6.33
N ALA A 46 -6.93 8.16 -6.99
CA ALA A 46 -8.21 8.02 -7.68
C ALA A 46 -9.40 8.29 -6.74
N LEU A 47 -9.36 7.77 -5.51
CA LEU A 47 -10.40 8.06 -4.50
C LEU A 47 -10.45 9.54 -4.11
N GLY A 48 -9.29 10.22 -4.06
CA GLY A 48 -9.23 11.66 -3.85
C GLY A 48 -9.90 12.46 -4.97
N PHE A 49 -9.56 12.16 -6.22
CA PHE A 49 -10.19 12.78 -7.39
C PHE A 49 -11.69 12.49 -7.46
N ALA A 50 -12.14 11.29 -7.08
CA ALA A 50 -13.55 10.91 -7.15
C ALA A 50 -14.49 11.85 -6.37
N THR A 51 -13.95 12.60 -5.40
CA THR A 51 -14.72 13.59 -4.62
C THR A 51 -15.05 14.88 -5.37
N PHE A 52 -14.39 15.16 -6.51
CA PHE A 52 -14.61 16.39 -7.29
C PHE A 52 -14.46 16.24 -8.81
N ASP A 53 -13.91 15.13 -9.31
CA ASP A 53 -13.69 14.83 -10.73
C ASP A 53 -13.59 13.30 -10.94
N LEU A 54 -14.75 12.66 -11.11
CA LEU A 54 -14.85 11.20 -11.30
C LEU A 54 -14.17 10.74 -12.60
N ASP A 55 -14.20 11.55 -13.65
CA ASP A 55 -13.56 11.20 -14.92
C ASP A 55 -12.05 11.12 -14.79
N ARG A 56 -11.44 12.06 -14.04
CA ARG A 56 -10.02 12.04 -13.73
C ARG A 56 -9.64 10.90 -12.79
N ALA A 57 -10.51 10.54 -11.84
CA ALA A 57 -10.31 9.39 -10.97
C ALA A 57 -10.15 8.09 -11.76
N TRP A 58 -11.05 7.83 -12.72
CA TRP A 58 -10.95 6.67 -13.60
C TRP A 58 -9.70 6.72 -14.49
N ARG A 59 -9.32 7.89 -15.03
CA ARG A 59 -8.09 8.04 -15.84
C ARG A 59 -6.83 7.65 -15.04
N GLU A 60 -6.79 7.90 -13.74
CA GLU A 60 -5.68 7.52 -12.88
C GLU A 60 -5.46 5.99 -12.88
N LEU A 61 -6.56 5.22 -12.75
CA LEU A 61 -6.51 3.76 -12.77
C LEU A 61 -6.23 3.24 -14.20
N GLU A 62 -6.93 3.76 -15.20
CA GLU A 62 -6.75 3.33 -16.60
C GLU A 62 -5.32 3.50 -17.06
N THR A 63 -4.71 4.66 -16.76
CA THR A 63 -3.31 4.89 -17.08
C THR A 63 -2.42 3.89 -16.35
N LEU A 64 -2.56 3.69 -15.03
CA LEU A 64 -1.76 2.70 -14.30
C LEU A 64 -1.75 1.33 -15.01
N PHE A 65 -2.90 0.90 -15.51
CA PHE A 65 -3.10 -0.36 -16.21
C PHE A 65 -2.60 -0.41 -17.68
N GLU A 66 -2.09 0.70 -18.23
CA GLU A 66 -1.21 0.69 -19.41
C GLU A 66 0.17 0.09 -19.07
N GLY A 67 0.59 0.20 -17.81
CA GLY A 67 1.80 -0.42 -17.29
C GLY A 67 1.69 -1.91 -17.03
N GLN A 68 0.52 -2.53 -17.16
CA GLN A 68 0.33 -3.96 -16.88
C GLN A 68 1.14 -4.85 -17.84
N TRP A 69 1.79 -5.86 -17.29
CA TRP A 69 2.55 -6.87 -18.05
C TRP A 69 1.62 -7.91 -18.68
N GLN A 70 2.14 -8.66 -19.65
CA GLN A 70 1.35 -9.66 -20.37
C GLN A 70 0.87 -10.81 -19.47
N ASP A 71 1.63 -11.14 -18.43
CA ASP A 71 1.29 -12.17 -17.43
C ASP A 71 0.26 -11.67 -16.38
N GLY A 72 -0.10 -10.39 -16.41
CA GLY A 72 -1.05 -9.76 -15.51
C GLY A 72 -0.43 -8.86 -14.45
N MET A 73 0.89 -8.91 -14.21
CA MET A 73 1.54 -8.08 -13.18
C MET A 73 1.29 -6.59 -13.43
N VAL A 74 0.83 -5.86 -12.41
CA VAL A 74 0.81 -4.39 -12.41
C VAL A 74 2.04 -3.89 -11.64
N PRO A 75 3.07 -3.35 -12.32
CA PRO A 75 4.32 -2.98 -11.68
C PRO A 75 4.11 -1.82 -10.71
N HIS A 76 4.93 -1.74 -9.66
CA HIS A 76 4.79 -0.68 -8.67
C HIS A 76 5.15 0.71 -9.20
N ILE A 77 5.92 0.82 -10.30
CA ILE A 77 6.25 2.10 -10.95
C ILE A 77 5.97 2.01 -12.45
N VAL A 78 5.30 3.02 -12.98
CA VAL A 78 5.26 3.33 -14.41
C VAL A 78 6.07 4.60 -14.68
N PHE A 79 7.17 4.44 -15.42
CA PHE A 79 8.10 5.52 -15.76
C PHE A 79 7.59 6.32 -16.96
N ARG A 80 6.65 7.24 -16.69
CA ARG A 80 5.88 8.00 -17.69
C ARG A 80 6.69 9.01 -18.50
N ALA A 81 7.69 9.61 -17.89
CA ALA A 81 8.57 10.60 -18.50
C ALA A 81 9.92 10.55 -17.79
N PRO A 82 11.04 10.87 -18.45
CA PRO A 82 12.33 10.92 -17.77
C PRO A 82 12.30 11.89 -16.58
N ALA A 83 12.87 11.48 -15.45
CA ALA A 83 13.04 12.34 -14.30
C ALA A 83 14.46 12.17 -13.75
N GLU A 84 15.19 13.28 -13.65
CA GLU A 84 16.45 13.33 -12.93
C GLU A 84 16.18 13.21 -11.41
N GLY A 85 17.18 12.82 -10.63
CA GLY A 85 17.03 12.77 -9.17
C GLY A 85 16.42 11.49 -8.59
N TYR A 86 15.90 10.56 -9.39
CA TYR A 86 15.38 9.27 -8.89
C TYR A 86 16.33 8.09 -9.16
N TYR A 87 16.37 7.14 -8.23
CA TYR A 87 17.03 5.84 -8.35
C TYR A 87 16.29 4.81 -7.48
N PRO A 88 16.07 3.56 -7.95
CA PRO A 88 16.47 3.00 -9.25
C PRO A 88 15.55 3.38 -10.42
N GLY A 89 16.12 3.99 -11.46
CA GLY A 89 15.44 4.32 -12.72
C GLY A 89 15.28 3.11 -13.67
N PRO A 90 14.64 3.26 -14.84
CA PRO A 90 14.38 2.19 -15.80
C PRO A 90 15.61 1.34 -16.15
N GLU A 91 16.79 1.96 -16.25
CA GLU A 91 18.04 1.30 -16.61
C GLU A 91 18.49 0.29 -15.55
N ALA A 92 18.27 0.60 -14.27
CA ALA A 92 18.59 -0.30 -13.17
C ALA A 92 17.68 -1.54 -13.16
N TRP A 93 16.41 -1.37 -13.50
CA TRP A 93 15.46 -2.47 -13.65
C TRP A 93 15.78 -3.35 -14.87
N GLY A 94 16.30 -2.76 -15.95
CA GLY A 94 16.77 -3.49 -17.13
C GLY A 94 15.65 -4.14 -17.97
N ILE A 95 14.43 -3.60 -17.91
CA ILE A 95 13.22 -4.21 -18.50
C ILE A 95 12.91 -3.53 -19.83
N GLN A 96 12.83 -4.33 -20.89
CA GLN A 96 12.63 -3.86 -22.26
C GLN A 96 11.14 -3.89 -22.62
N ARG A 97 10.39 -2.85 -22.24
CA ARG A 97 8.97 -2.71 -22.57
C ARG A 97 8.51 -1.25 -22.66
N GLN A 98 7.31 -1.03 -23.21
CA GLN A 98 6.65 0.27 -23.26
C GLN A 98 5.21 0.20 -22.70
N PRO A 99 4.81 1.10 -21.79
CA PRO A 99 5.66 2.08 -21.12
C PRO A 99 6.75 1.40 -20.28
N LEU A 100 7.87 2.08 -20.03
CA LEU A 100 8.92 1.58 -19.13
C LEU A 100 8.35 1.41 -17.71
N THR A 101 8.70 0.32 -17.04
CA THR A 101 8.24 0.04 -15.68
C THR A 101 9.32 -0.60 -14.83
N SER A 102 9.10 -0.63 -13.52
CA SER A 102 9.83 -1.53 -12.63
C SER A 102 9.43 -3.00 -12.85
N GLY A 103 10.12 -3.91 -12.17
CA GLY A 103 9.96 -5.37 -12.31
C GLY A 103 9.27 -6.08 -11.13
N ILE A 104 8.81 -5.31 -10.14
CA ILE A 104 8.10 -5.83 -8.97
C ILE A 104 6.75 -5.12 -8.82
N SER A 105 5.81 -5.75 -8.12
CA SER A 105 4.42 -5.27 -7.95
C SER A 105 4.24 -4.45 -6.66
N GLN A 106 3.00 -4.09 -6.32
CA GLN A 106 2.60 -3.39 -5.08
C GLN A 106 1.20 -3.87 -4.63
N PRO A 107 0.73 -3.53 -3.40
CA PRO A 107 -0.54 -4.05 -2.90
C PRO A 107 -1.72 -3.72 -3.83
N PRO A 108 -2.60 -4.68 -4.16
CA PRO A 108 -3.60 -4.57 -5.22
C PRO A 108 -4.85 -3.77 -4.82
N VAL A 109 -4.67 -2.54 -4.35
CA VAL A 109 -5.76 -1.63 -3.90
C VAL A 109 -6.67 -1.18 -5.07
N ALA A 110 -6.19 -1.30 -6.31
CA ALA A 110 -6.87 -0.77 -7.49
C ALA A 110 -8.26 -1.38 -7.75
N ALA A 111 -8.50 -2.66 -7.44
CA ALA A 111 -9.83 -3.27 -7.63
C ALA A 111 -10.87 -2.70 -6.66
N THR A 112 -10.50 -2.54 -5.40
CA THR A 112 -11.31 -1.84 -4.40
C THR A 112 -11.59 -0.39 -4.83
N ALA A 113 -10.55 0.34 -5.28
CA ALA A 113 -10.74 1.71 -5.77
C ALA A 113 -11.69 1.76 -6.97
N ALA A 114 -11.53 0.87 -7.95
CA ALA A 114 -12.39 0.78 -9.13
C ALA A 114 -13.85 0.44 -8.77
N ARG A 115 -14.07 -0.41 -7.76
CA ARG A 115 -15.41 -0.68 -7.22
C ARG A 115 -16.04 0.59 -6.65
N VAL A 116 -15.30 1.37 -5.86
CA VAL A 116 -15.80 2.66 -5.32
C VAL A 116 -16.14 3.63 -6.45
N LEU A 117 -15.29 3.74 -7.48
CA LEU A 117 -15.59 4.60 -8.64
C LEU A 117 -16.83 4.11 -9.41
N HIS A 118 -17.02 2.79 -9.54
CA HIS A 118 -18.19 2.21 -10.16
C HIS A 118 -19.47 2.53 -9.38
N ASP A 119 -19.45 2.36 -8.06
CA ASP A 119 -20.57 2.70 -7.17
C ASP A 119 -20.96 4.20 -7.30
N LEU A 120 -19.99 5.09 -7.56
CA LEU A 120 -20.20 6.52 -7.80
C LEU A 120 -20.67 6.87 -9.23
N SER A 121 -20.54 5.96 -10.19
CA SER A 121 -20.83 6.21 -11.62
C SER A 121 -22.33 6.16 -11.98
N ALA A 122 -23.21 6.11 -10.97
CA ALA A 122 -24.66 6.17 -11.11
C ALA A 122 -25.26 5.20 -12.16
N GLY A 123 -24.67 4.01 -12.29
CA GLY A 123 -25.10 2.97 -13.23
C GLY A 123 -24.37 2.95 -14.58
N ASP A 124 -23.49 3.92 -14.88
CA ASP A 124 -22.59 3.78 -16.02
C ASP A 124 -21.50 2.74 -15.72
N ALA A 125 -21.63 1.59 -16.39
CA ALA A 125 -20.71 0.48 -16.25
C ALA A 125 -19.63 0.42 -17.34
N ALA A 126 -19.59 1.37 -18.29
CA ALA A 126 -18.71 1.27 -19.46
C ALA A 126 -17.23 1.18 -19.07
N ARG A 127 -16.78 2.07 -18.17
CA ARG A 127 -15.37 2.12 -17.75
C ARG A 127 -14.99 0.90 -16.91
N ILE A 128 -15.83 0.48 -15.95
CA ILE A 128 -15.54 -0.73 -15.17
C ILE A 128 -15.54 -1.98 -16.03
N ARG A 129 -16.45 -2.12 -17.00
CA ARG A 129 -16.45 -3.27 -17.93
C ARG A 129 -15.17 -3.33 -18.77
N GLY A 130 -14.64 -2.17 -19.16
CA GLY A 130 -13.36 -2.08 -19.88
C GLY A 130 -12.15 -2.42 -19.00
N LEU A 131 -12.16 -2.01 -17.73
CA LEU A 131 -11.04 -2.21 -16.81
C LEU A 131 -11.05 -3.59 -16.12
N PHE A 132 -12.23 -4.21 -15.94
CA PHE A 132 -12.40 -5.46 -15.19
C PHE A 132 -11.47 -6.59 -15.65
N PRO A 133 -11.32 -6.92 -16.96
CA PRO A 133 -10.42 -8.00 -17.38
C PRO A 133 -8.96 -7.78 -16.96
N LYS A 134 -8.53 -6.51 -16.91
CA LYS A 134 -7.18 -6.14 -16.47
C LYS A 134 -7.03 -6.28 -14.96
N LEU A 135 -8.02 -5.86 -14.18
CA LEU A 135 -8.07 -6.08 -12.73
C LEU A 135 -8.00 -7.57 -12.41
N PHE A 136 -8.84 -8.38 -13.06
CA PHE A 136 -8.84 -9.83 -12.88
C PHE A 136 -7.49 -10.46 -13.23
N ALA A 137 -6.87 -10.09 -14.36
CA ALA A 137 -5.55 -10.59 -14.72
C ALA A 137 -4.48 -10.25 -13.66
N SER A 138 -4.55 -9.08 -13.02
CA SER A 138 -3.66 -8.71 -11.92
C SER A 138 -3.85 -9.57 -10.68
N HIS A 139 -5.09 -9.92 -10.35
CA HIS A 139 -5.39 -10.78 -9.20
C HIS A 139 -4.99 -12.23 -9.48
N ARG A 140 -5.27 -12.72 -10.70
CA ARG A 140 -4.79 -14.01 -11.18
C ARG A 140 -3.27 -14.13 -11.05
N TRP A 141 -2.53 -13.10 -11.44
CA TRP A 141 -1.08 -13.08 -11.30
C TRP A 141 -0.63 -13.27 -9.84
N TRP A 142 -1.28 -12.61 -8.88
CA TRP A 142 -0.97 -12.82 -7.46
C TRP A 142 -1.24 -14.28 -7.04
N HIS A 143 -2.39 -14.85 -7.41
CA HIS A 143 -2.78 -16.20 -6.99
C HIS A 143 -2.09 -17.35 -7.74
N GLU A 144 -1.60 -17.12 -8.96
CA GLU A 144 -0.98 -18.17 -9.79
C GLU A 144 0.54 -18.02 -9.91
N ILE A 145 1.06 -16.79 -9.97
CA ILE A 145 2.50 -16.53 -10.13
C ILE A 145 3.18 -16.36 -8.78
N ARG A 146 2.52 -15.68 -7.82
CA ARG A 146 3.07 -15.50 -6.46
C ARG A 146 2.66 -16.59 -5.47
N ASP A 147 1.72 -17.46 -5.84
CA ASP A 147 1.41 -18.70 -5.10
C ASP A 147 1.38 -19.91 -6.07
N PRO A 148 2.51 -20.26 -6.71
CA PRO A 148 2.55 -21.27 -7.77
C PRO A 148 2.24 -22.70 -7.28
N ASP A 149 2.21 -22.90 -5.96
CA ASP A 149 1.87 -24.19 -5.33
C ASP A 149 0.44 -24.19 -4.74
N GLY A 150 -0.32 -23.11 -4.90
CA GLY A 150 -1.73 -23.02 -4.48
C GLY A 150 -1.94 -23.16 -2.97
N THR A 151 -1.04 -22.58 -2.17
CA THR A 151 -1.06 -22.62 -0.72
C THR A 151 -2.07 -21.67 -0.06
N GLY A 152 -2.58 -20.69 -0.81
CA GLY A 152 -3.42 -19.60 -0.32
C GLY A 152 -2.64 -18.42 0.28
N LEU A 153 -1.30 -18.47 0.28
CA LEU A 153 -0.44 -17.38 0.73
C LEU A 153 0.45 -16.90 -0.43
N VAL A 154 0.38 -15.62 -0.77
CA VAL A 154 1.18 -15.07 -1.87
C VAL A 154 2.59 -14.69 -1.42
N THR A 155 3.56 -14.93 -2.31
CA THR A 155 4.98 -14.67 -2.08
C THR A 155 5.34 -13.25 -2.52
N MET A 156 5.71 -12.43 -1.55
CA MET A 156 6.45 -11.19 -1.76
C MET A 156 7.95 -11.51 -1.93
N VAL A 157 8.57 -10.96 -2.98
CA VAL A 157 9.98 -11.25 -3.31
C VAL A 157 10.89 -10.05 -3.11
N HIS A 158 10.32 -8.88 -2.80
CA HIS A 158 11.08 -7.67 -2.56
C HIS A 158 10.36 -6.76 -1.55
N PRO A 159 11.03 -6.18 -0.53
CA PRO A 159 10.39 -5.34 0.50
C PRO A 159 9.53 -4.20 -0.05
N TRP A 160 9.99 -3.53 -1.12
CA TRP A 160 9.23 -2.47 -1.81
C TRP A 160 7.85 -2.90 -2.35
N GLU A 161 7.62 -4.20 -2.56
CA GLU A 161 6.29 -4.68 -2.97
C GLU A 161 5.25 -4.53 -1.88
N SER A 162 5.66 -4.49 -0.60
CA SER A 162 4.73 -4.26 0.51
C SER A 162 4.20 -2.82 0.54
N GLY A 163 4.88 -1.89 -0.12
CA GLY A 163 4.75 -0.45 0.12
C GLY A 163 5.29 -0.02 1.50
N ARG A 164 5.90 -0.93 2.26
CA ARG A 164 6.39 -0.75 3.65
C ARG A 164 7.89 -0.97 3.75
N ASP A 165 8.67 -0.29 2.92
CA ASP A 165 10.04 -0.64 2.51
C ASP A 165 10.98 -1.12 3.63
N ASN A 166 11.07 -0.37 4.74
CA ASN A 166 12.01 -0.64 5.82
C ASN A 166 11.32 -1.11 7.11
N SER A 167 10.09 -1.65 6.97
CA SER A 167 9.37 -2.28 8.06
C SER A 167 10.26 -3.28 8.80
N PRO A 168 10.18 -3.37 10.13
CA PRO A 168 10.91 -4.38 10.89
C PRO A 168 10.50 -5.83 10.54
N ASP A 169 9.39 -6.01 9.81
CA ASP A 169 8.99 -7.33 9.25
C ASP A 169 10.04 -7.93 8.32
N TRP A 170 10.85 -7.08 7.66
CA TRP A 170 11.82 -7.51 6.66
C TRP A 170 13.23 -7.66 7.21
N ASP A 171 13.48 -7.30 8.48
CA ASP A 171 14.83 -7.29 9.06
C ASP A 171 15.50 -8.66 9.01
N GLU A 172 14.84 -9.68 9.56
CA GLU A 172 15.38 -11.04 9.58
C GLU A 172 15.46 -11.64 8.16
N PRO A 173 14.38 -11.61 7.33
CA PRO A 173 14.47 -12.16 5.97
C PRO A 173 15.51 -11.47 5.09
N LEU A 174 15.68 -10.14 5.19
CA LEU A 174 16.72 -9.42 4.45
C LEU A 174 18.11 -9.72 4.97
N SER A 175 18.29 -10.05 6.27
CA SER A 175 19.60 -10.39 6.84
C SER A 175 20.27 -11.57 6.13
N HIS A 176 19.47 -12.46 5.55
CA HIS A 176 19.90 -13.63 4.78
C HIS A 176 20.23 -13.35 3.30
N VAL A 177 19.98 -12.13 2.81
CA VAL A 177 20.36 -11.71 1.45
C VAL A 177 21.82 -11.28 1.44
N VAL A 178 22.68 -12.01 0.72
CA VAL A 178 24.10 -11.67 0.60
C VAL A 178 24.25 -10.52 -0.40
N ALA A 179 24.50 -9.31 0.10
CA ALA A 179 24.65 -8.13 -0.75
C ALA A 179 25.80 -8.29 -1.76
N SER A 180 25.49 -8.18 -3.05
CA SER A 180 26.45 -8.23 -4.17
C SER A 180 26.51 -6.92 -4.98
N VAL A 181 25.61 -5.98 -4.71
CA VAL A 181 25.55 -4.66 -5.34
C VAL A 181 26.01 -3.58 -4.36
N ASP A 182 26.84 -2.65 -4.83
CA ASP A 182 27.19 -1.42 -4.09
C ASP A 182 26.54 -0.20 -4.74
N VAL A 183 25.57 0.40 -4.04
CA VAL A 183 24.85 1.59 -4.52
C VAL A 183 25.24 2.89 -3.84
N ALA A 184 26.33 2.92 -3.07
CA ALA A 184 26.73 4.11 -2.32
C ALA A 184 26.82 5.38 -3.19
N HIS A 185 27.24 5.24 -4.45
CA HIS A 185 27.37 6.35 -5.41
C HIS A 185 26.09 6.63 -6.23
N LEU A 186 25.04 5.83 -6.07
CA LEU A 186 23.80 5.89 -6.88
C LEU A 186 22.59 6.39 -6.08
N ARG A 187 22.69 6.45 -4.74
CA ARG A 187 21.62 6.92 -3.85
C ARG A 187 21.34 8.40 -4.07
N LYS A 188 20.12 8.72 -4.53
CA LYS A 188 19.66 10.10 -4.75
C LYS A 188 18.62 10.58 -3.72
N ASP A 189 17.99 9.68 -2.98
CA ASP A 189 16.96 10.01 -1.98
C ASP A 189 17.50 10.84 -0.79
N LEU A 190 18.78 10.68 -0.45
CA LEU A 190 19.45 11.47 0.59
C LEU A 190 19.61 12.97 0.23
N GLY A 191 19.45 13.32 -1.06
CA GLY A 191 19.45 14.72 -1.51
C GLY A 191 18.12 15.45 -1.31
N HIS A 192 17.05 14.71 -0.96
CA HIS A 192 15.68 15.24 -0.93
C HIS A 192 15.01 15.15 0.45
N VAL A 193 15.44 14.22 1.30
CA VAL A 193 14.91 14.00 2.66
C VAL A 193 16.08 13.77 3.62
N ASP A 194 15.93 14.14 4.90
CA ASP A 194 16.92 13.90 5.95
C ASP A 194 17.31 12.41 6.01
N ALA A 195 18.61 12.13 5.98
CA ALA A 195 19.16 10.78 5.99
C ALA A 195 18.72 9.94 7.19
N THR A 196 18.48 10.57 8.35
CA THR A 196 17.99 9.89 9.56
C THR A 196 16.57 9.33 9.40
N GLN A 197 15.81 9.84 8.44
CA GLN A 197 14.45 9.40 8.13
C GLN A 197 14.41 8.33 7.02
N ARG A 198 15.56 7.92 6.46
CA ARG A 198 15.65 7.00 5.29
C ARG A 198 16.33 5.67 5.62
N PRO A 199 16.14 4.62 4.79
CA PRO A 199 16.84 3.35 4.97
C PRO A 199 18.37 3.46 4.79
N THR A 200 19.10 2.56 5.44
CA THR A 200 20.57 2.52 5.48
C THR A 200 21.19 2.13 4.12
N HIS A 201 22.50 2.28 3.97
CA HIS A 201 23.23 1.81 2.78
C HIS A 201 23.16 0.28 2.63
N ASP A 202 23.35 -0.47 3.72
CA ASP A 202 23.26 -1.94 3.72
C ASP A 202 21.89 -2.43 3.24
N PHE A 203 20.81 -1.79 3.71
CA PHE A 203 19.46 -2.06 3.22
C PHE A 203 19.38 -1.91 1.69
N TYR A 204 19.91 -0.80 1.16
CA TYR A 204 19.87 -0.52 -0.27
C TYR A 204 20.73 -1.48 -1.12
N ASN A 205 21.88 -1.91 -0.60
CA ASN A 205 22.70 -2.93 -1.26
C ASN A 205 21.96 -4.27 -1.37
N ARG A 206 21.24 -4.68 -0.31
CA ARG A 206 20.44 -5.92 -0.29
C ARG A 206 19.26 -5.87 -1.24
N VAL A 207 18.46 -4.80 -1.22
CA VAL A 207 17.31 -4.67 -2.12
C VAL A 207 17.73 -4.60 -3.59
N MET A 208 18.83 -3.91 -3.91
CA MET A 208 19.33 -3.91 -5.29
C MET A 208 19.97 -5.24 -5.69
N THR A 209 20.48 -6.02 -4.75
CA THR A 209 20.88 -7.41 -5.02
C THR A 209 19.69 -8.26 -5.48
N LEU A 210 18.51 -8.09 -4.87
CA LEU A 210 17.29 -8.78 -5.29
C LEU A 210 16.86 -8.39 -6.73
N VAL A 211 17.10 -7.15 -7.14
CA VAL A 211 16.88 -6.71 -8.53
C VAL A 211 17.82 -7.45 -9.49
N GLU A 212 19.10 -7.60 -9.16
CA GLU A 212 20.04 -8.36 -9.99
C GLU A 212 19.73 -9.87 -10.01
N GLU A 213 19.27 -10.46 -8.89
CA GLU A 213 18.77 -11.84 -8.85
C GLU A 213 17.58 -12.03 -9.80
N ALA A 214 16.60 -11.13 -9.76
CA ALA A 214 15.44 -11.20 -10.64
C ALA A 214 15.81 -10.99 -12.12
N LYS A 215 16.76 -10.09 -12.41
CA LYS A 215 17.31 -9.91 -13.77
C LYS A 215 18.01 -11.17 -14.28
N ALA A 216 18.75 -11.88 -13.43
CA ALA A 216 19.39 -13.14 -13.79
C ALA A 216 18.38 -14.24 -14.13
N LEU A 217 17.15 -14.15 -13.60
CA LEU A 217 16.01 -15.00 -13.94
C LEU A 217 15.16 -14.44 -15.09
N ALA A 218 15.64 -13.39 -15.78
CA ALA A 218 14.92 -12.69 -16.85
C ALA A 218 13.50 -12.22 -16.44
N TRP A 219 13.29 -11.94 -15.15
CA TRP A 219 11.99 -11.61 -14.58
C TRP A 219 10.90 -12.68 -14.81
N ASP A 220 11.27 -13.95 -14.98
CA ASP A 220 10.30 -15.05 -15.01
C ASP A 220 9.58 -15.17 -13.66
N GLY A 221 8.29 -14.86 -13.64
CA GLY A 221 7.54 -14.66 -12.39
C GLY A 221 7.52 -15.88 -11.46
N VAL A 222 7.38 -17.09 -12.00
CA VAL A 222 7.35 -18.32 -11.19
C VAL A 222 8.75 -18.64 -10.66
N SER A 223 9.79 -18.54 -11.48
CA SER A 223 11.18 -18.71 -11.02
C SER A 223 11.53 -17.69 -9.95
N VAL A 224 11.11 -16.44 -10.14
CA VAL A 224 11.30 -15.36 -9.18
C VAL A 224 10.63 -15.69 -7.83
N ALA A 225 9.35 -16.06 -7.84
CA ALA A 225 8.61 -16.45 -6.64
C ALA A 225 9.23 -17.66 -5.92
N ARG A 226 9.76 -18.64 -6.67
CA ARG A 226 10.32 -19.86 -6.11
C ARG A 226 11.75 -19.71 -5.59
N THR A 227 12.57 -18.80 -6.13
CA THR A 227 14.03 -18.88 -5.94
C THR A 227 14.70 -17.65 -5.36
N LEU A 228 14.07 -16.47 -5.35
CA LEU A 228 14.71 -15.27 -4.81
C LEU A 228 15.17 -15.44 -3.36
N SER A 229 16.28 -14.78 -3.02
CA SER A 229 16.88 -14.87 -1.69
C SER A 229 15.99 -14.27 -0.58
N PHE A 230 15.04 -13.41 -0.96
CA PHE A 230 14.01 -12.88 -0.08
C PHE A 230 12.63 -13.40 -0.53
N ARG A 231 11.91 -14.10 0.35
CA ARG A 231 10.56 -14.64 0.10
C ARG A 231 9.73 -14.58 1.37
N VAL A 232 8.69 -13.75 1.38
CA VAL A 232 7.87 -13.49 2.56
C VAL A 232 6.40 -13.45 2.16
N CYS A 233 5.51 -14.05 2.95
CA CYS A 233 4.10 -13.74 2.87
C CYS A 233 3.84 -12.48 3.72
N ASP A 234 3.77 -11.33 3.06
CA ASP A 234 3.42 -10.07 3.68
C ASP A 234 1.94 -10.06 4.10
N LEU A 235 1.69 -9.90 5.40
CA LEU A 235 0.33 -9.78 5.93
C LEU A 235 -0.45 -8.62 5.29
N GLY A 236 0.24 -7.53 4.94
CA GLY A 236 -0.34 -6.37 4.28
C GLY A 236 -0.87 -6.69 2.88
N ILE A 237 0.02 -7.14 1.98
CA ILE A 237 -0.37 -7.61 0.64
C ILE A 237 -1.47 -8.67 0.73
N GLN A 238 -1.31 -9.70 1.57
CA GLN A 238 -2.28 -10.80 1.68
C GLN A 238 -3.67 -10.30 2.09
N SER A 239 -3.73 -9.41 3.08
CA SER A 239 -5.01 -8.84 3.56
C SER A 239 -5.65 -7.93 2.52
N ILE A 240 -4.85 -7.09 1.85
CA ILE A 240 -5.33 -6.16 0.83
C ILE A 240 -5.82 -6.93 -0.40
N LEU A 241 -5.08 -7.95 -0.84
CA LEU A 241 -5.48 -8.84 -1.94
C LEU A 241 -6.81 -9.52 -1.64
N LEU A 242 -6.96 -10.12 -0.46
CA LEU A 242 -8.20 -10.81 -0.10
C LEU A 242 -9.40 -9.84 -0.03
N ARG A 243 -9.20 -8.62 0.48
CA ARG A 243 -10.26 -7.60 0.41
C ARG A 243 -10.61 -7.26 -1.03
N ALA A 244 -9.59 -6.99 -1.84
CA ALA A 244 -9.76 -6.62 -3.24
C ALA A 244 -10.37 -7.76 -4.09
N ASP A 245 -10.09 -9.03 -3.77
CA ASP A 245 -10.72 -10.20 -4.39
C ASP A 245 -12.23 -10.23 -4.13
N ARG A 246 -12.66 -9.91 -2.89
CA ARG A 246 -14.11 -9.83 -2.58
C ARG A 246 -14.79 -8.66 -3.29
N ASP A 247 -14.10 -7.52 -3.40
CA ASP A 247 -14.60 -6.37 -4.15
C ASP A 247 -14.71 -6.69 -5.66
N LEU A 248 -13.72 -7.39 -6.21
CA LEU A 248 -13.72 -7.82 -7.60
C LEU A 248 -14.75 -8.92 -7.87
N LEU A 249 -14.97 -9.82 -6.90
CA LEU A 249 -16.02 -10.84 -6.98
C LEU A 249 -17.41 -10.20 -7.07
N LYS A 250 -17.68 -9.20 -6.24
CA LYS A 250 -18.94 -8.44 -6.31
C LYS A 250 -19.14 -7.81 -7.70
N LEU A 251 -18.10 -7.17 -8.24
CA LEU A 251 -18.13 -6.61 -9.59
C LEU A 251 -18.34 -7.68 -10.67
N ALA A 252 -17.70 -8.84 -10.53
CA ALA A 252 -17.84 -9.95 -11.47
C ALA A 252 -19.30 -10.45 -11.52
N GLU A 253 -19.93 -10.61 -10.36
CA GLU A 253 -21.32 -11.04 -10.22
C GLU A 253 -22.29 -9.98 -10.78
N GLU A 254 -22.08 -8.70 -10.47
CA GLU A 254 -22.90 -7.60 -10.97
C GLU A 254 -22.81 -7.40 -12.48
N LEU A 255 -21.62 -7.62 -13.07
CA LEU A 255 -21.36 -7.39 -14.49
C LEU A 255 -21.56 -8.63 -15.37
N GLY A 256 -21.74 -9.82 -14.77
CA GLY A 256 -21.96 -11.08 -15.46
C GLY A 256 -20.69 -11.82 -15.92
N PHE A 257 -19.55 -11.58 -15.28
CA PHE A 257 -18.28 -12.30 -15.50
C PHE A 257 -18.25 -13.60 -14.68
N THR A 258 -18.99 -14.61 -15.14
CA THR A 258 -19.29 -15.82 -14.35
C THR A 258 -18.07 -16.70 -14.07
N ASP A 259 -17.16 -16.83 -15.03
CA ASP A 259 -15.97 -17.67 -14.90
C ASP A 259 -14.96 -17.02 -13.94
N GLU A 260 -14.76 -15.71 -14.09
CA GLU A 260 -13.94 -14.90 -13.19
C GLU A 260 -14.50 -14.91 -11.77
N ALA A 261 -15.82 -14.80 -11.61
CA ALA A 261 -16.47 -14.92 -10.29
C ALA A 261 -16.22 -16.29 -9.65
N SER A 262 -16.17 -17.37 -10.43
CA SER A 262 -15.84 -18.70 -9.91
C SER A 262 -14.40 -18.77 -9.40
N ALA A 263 -13.43 -18.29 -10.19
CA ALA A 263 -12.03 -18.27 -9.79
C ALA A 263 -11.80 -17.41 -8.53
N LEU A 264 -12.46 -16.24 -8.45
CA LEU A 264 -12.39 -15.36 -7.28
C LEU A 264 -12.94 -16.03 -6.01
N ARG A 265 -14.05 -16.77 -6.10
CA ARG A 265 -14.58 -17.54 -4.95
C ARG A 265 -13.58 -18.57 -4.44
N ASP A 266 -12.91 -19.28 -5.34
CA ASP A 266 -11.91 -20.28 -4.98
C ASP A 266 -10.68 -19.65 -4.32
N TRP A 267 -10.19 -18.53 -4.86
CA TRP A 267 -9.06 -17.78 -4.28
C TRP A 267 -9.39 -17.19 -2.90
N VAL A 268 -10.60 -16.64 -2.74
CA VAL A 268 -11.08 -16.11 -1.44
C VAL A 268 -11.12 -17.22 -0.40
N ALA A 269 -11.78 -18.35 -0.69
CA ALA A 269 -11.92 -19.45 0.27
C ALA A 269 -10.57 -20.04 0.68
N ARG A 270 -9.64 -20.18 -0.27
CA ARG A 270 -8.27 -20.65 -0.01
C ARG A 270 -7.49 -19.69 0.88
N SER A 271 -7.54 -18.39 0.56
CA SER A 271 -6.85 -17.35 1.31
C SER A 271 -7.40 -17.22 2.74
N GLU A 272 -8.72 -17.27 2.92
CA GLU A 272 -9.37 -17.25 4.24
C GLU A 272 -8.87 -18.37 5.14
N THR A 273 -8.75 -19.59 4.60
CA THR A 273 -8.20 -20.73 5.31
C THR A 273 -6.73 -20.51 5.66
N ALA A 274 -5.94 -20.03 4.70
CA ALA A 274 -4.50 -19.87 4.85
C ALA A 274 -4.11 -18.73 5.83
N MET A 275 -4.94 -17.70 5.98
CA MET A 275 -4.71 -16.57 6.89
C MET A 275 -4.48 -16.98 8.36
N GLN A 276 -5.00 -18.14 8.79
CA GLN A 276 -4.75 -18.65 10.14
C GLN A 276 -3.26 -18.94 10.41
N ARG A 277 -2.48 -19.24 9.36
CA ARG A 277 -1.03 -19.46 9.47
C ARG A 277 -0.25 -18.18 9.81
N LEU A 278 -0.87 -17.01 9.64
CA LEU A 278 -0.28 -15.71 9.94
C LEU A 278 -0.56 -15.24 11.37
N LYS A 279 -1.33 -16.00 12.15
CA LYS A 279 -1.67 -15.70 13.53
C LYS A 279 -0.70 -16.36 14.49
N GLY A 280 -0.05 -15.57 15.33
CA GLY A 280 0.85 -16.04 16.37
C GLY A 280 0.10 -16.68 17.54
N ALA A 281 0.84 -17.40 18.39
CA ALA A 281 0.30 -18.02 19.61
C ALA A 281 -0.23 -16.99 20.64
N ASP A 282 0.19 -15.73 20.52
CA ASP A 282 -0.30 -14.60 21.30
C ASP A 282 -1.57 -13.96 20.72
N GLY A 283 -2.13 -14.53 19.65
CA GLY A 283 -3.35 -14.07 19.00
C GLY A 283 -3.17 -12.93 18.01
N LEU A 284 -1.95 -12.41 17.84
CA LEU A 284 -1.67 -11.29 16.93
C LEU A 284 -1.17 -11.78 15.56
N TYR A 285 -1.53 -11.05 14.51
CA TYR A 285 -1.17 -11.40 13.14
C TYR A 285 0.15 -10.77 12.71
N ARG A 286 0.97 -11.53 11.98
CA ARG A 286 2.30 -11.11 11.53
C ARG A 286 2.63 -11.67 10.15
N SER A 287 3.57 -11.04 9.45
CA SER A 287 4.10 -11.56 8.18
C SER A 287 4.90 -12.84 8.42
N LEU A 288 4.91 -13.74 7.44
CA LEU A 288 5.55 -15.06 7.52
C LEU A 288 6.75 -15.13 6.57
N ASP A 289 7.95 -15.33 7.10
CA ASP A 289 9.11 -15.67 6.28
C ASP A 289 8.93 -17.08 5.71
N LEU A 290 8.83 -17.17 4.38
CA LEU A 290 8.57 -18.44 3.70
C LEU A 290 9.81 -19.33 3.63
N ARG A 291 11.02 -18.80 3.92
CA ARG A 291 12.25 -19.57 3.96
C ARG A 291 12.45 -20.27 5.30
N SER A 292 12.24 -19.54 6.40
CA SER A 292 12.40 -20.08 7.76
C SER A 292 11.11 -20.69 8.33
N GLY A 293 9.95 -20.36 7.76
CA GLY A 293 8.64 -20.72 8.29
C GLY A 293 8.29 -19.98 9.58
N GLN A 294 9.01 -18.91 9.93
CA GLN A 294 8.79 -18.14 11.14
C GLN A 294 7.96 -16.88 10.88
N LEU A 295 7.05 -16.57 11.80
CA LEU A 295 6.40 -15.27 11.83
C LEU A 295 7.42 -14.20 12.25
N SER A 296 7.28 -12.99 11.71
CA SER A 296 8.02 -11.80 12.15
C SER A 296 7.93 -11.66 13.67
N GLU A 297 8.98 -11.18 14.33
CA GLU A 297 8.90 -10.85 15.75
C GLU A 297 8.18 -9.51 15.99
N ALA A 298 8.15 -8.64 14.98
CA ALA A 298 7.55 -7.30 15.09
C ALA A 298 6.03 -7.39 15.00
N VAL A 299 5.35 -6.54 15.79
CA VAL A 299 3.96 -6.21 15.53
C VAL A 299 3.93 -4.83 14.86
N THR A 300 3.42 -4.82 13.64
CA THR A 300 3.32 -3.61 12.81
C THR A 300 1.86 -3.25 12.60
N CYS A 301 1.60 -2.08 12.02
CA CYS A 301 0.24 -1.67 11.64
C CYS A 301 -0.47 -2.68 10.72
N ALA A 302 0.26 -3.58 10.03
CA ALA A 302 -0.32 -4.66 9.23
C ALA A 302 -1.12 -5.67 10.08
N ALA A 303 -0.84 -5.79 11.38
CA ALA A 303 -1.56 -6.70 12.29
C ALA A 303 -3.07 -6.41 12.38
N PHE A 304 -3.49 -5.21 12.00
CA PHE A 304 -4.88 -4.79 11.96
C PHE A 304 -5.58 -5.07 10.62
N LEU A 305 -4.84 -5.35 9.55
CA LEU A 305 -5.41 -5.55 8.22
C LEU A 305 -6.24 -6.85 8.03
N PRO A 306 -6.12 -7.90 8.85
CA PRO A 306 -7.10 -8.98 8.88
C PRO A 306 -8.53 -8.52 9.19
N LEU A 307 -8.71 -7.40 9.92
CA LEU A 307 -10.01 -6.77 10.11
C LEU A 307 -10.51 -6.16 8.79
N TYR A 308 -9.64 -5.48 8.06
CA TYR A 308 -9.94 -4.92 6.74
C TYR A 308 -10.31 -6.02 5.72
N ALA A 309 -9.58 -7.13 5.78
CA ALA A 309 -9.83 -8.33 4.99
C ALA A 309 -10.97 -9.21 5.52
N ARG A 310 -11.70 -8.83 6.57
CA ARG A 310 -12.82 -9.61 7.16
C ARG A 310 -12.48 -11.09 7.43
N THR A 311 -11.27 -11.37 7.90
CA THR A 311 -10.83 -12.74 8.23
C THR A 311 -10.57 -12.96 9.71
N ALA A 312 -10.43 -11.88 10.47
CA ALA A 312 -10.32 -11.94 11.91
C ALA A 312 -11.64 -12.43 12.54
N SER A 313 -11.57 -13.03 13.72
CA SER A 313 -12.77 -13.28 14.53
C SER A 313 -13.19 -12.03 15.31
N GLN A 314 -14.38 -12.04 15.92
CA GLN A 314 -14.79 -10.96 16.82
C GLN A 314 -13.88 -10.87 18.05
N GLU A 315 -13.38 -12.00 18.55
CA GLU A 315 -12.41 -12.06 19.64
C GLU A 315 -11.11 -11.36 19.25
N ASP A 316 -10.62 -11.60 18.02
CA ASP A 316 -9.42 -10.94 17.49
C ASP A 316 -9.62 -9.43 17.37
N ALA A 317 -10.79 -8.98 16.94
CA ALA A 317 -11.11 -7.56 16.86
C ALA A 317 -11.06 -6.88 18.24
N LEU A 318 -11.61 -7.53 19.27
CA LEU A 318 -11.55 -7.03 20.64
C LEU A 318 -10.12 -7.03 21.21
N ALA A 319 -9.33 -8.07 20.93
CA ALA A 319 -7.92 -8.10 21.34
C ALA A 319 -7.09 -7.00 20.65
N LEU A 320 -7.32 -6.78 19.35
CA LEU A 320 -6.68 -5.70 18.59
C LEU A 320 -7.12 -4.31 19.07
N LYS A 321 -8.36 -4.14 19.51
CA LYS A 321 -8.82 -2.91 20.17
C LYS A 321 -8.03 -2.62 21.44
N GLU A 322 -7.88 -3.60 22.33
CA GLU A 322 -7.10 -3.43 23.56
C GLU A 322 -5.62 -3.14 23.25
N TYR A 323 -5.08 -3.83 22.25
CA TYR A 323 -3.72 -3.59 21.77
C TYR A 323 -3.54 -2.17 21.19
N LEU A 324 -4.52 -1.67 20.43
CA LEU A 324 -4.56 -0.30 19.92
C LEU A 324 -4.58 0.72 21.07
N ALA A 325 -5.40 0.50 22.09
CA ALA A 325 -5.44 1.36 23.27
C ALA A 325 -4.09 1.37 24.03
N ALA A 326 -3.46 0.22 24.19
CA ALA A 326 -2.17 0.10 24.87
C ALA A 326 -1.03 0.80 24.10
N THR A 327 -0.98 0.68 22.77
CA THR A 327 0.02 1.38 21.95
C THR A 327 -0.22 2.89 21.91
N ARG A 328 -1.48 3.33 21.85
CA ARG A 328 -1.88 4.74 21.94
C ARG A 328 -1.45 5.40 23.26
N ALA A 329 -1.46 4.66 24.37
CA ALA A 329 -1.01 5.18 25.66
C ALA A 329 0.48 5.56 25.67
N VAL A 330 1.28 4.99 24.75
CA VAL A 330 2.72 5.28 24.59
C VAL A 330 2.98 6.35 23.54
N ALA A 331 2.23 6.34 22.43
CA ALA A 331 2.33 7.34 21.37
C ALA A 331 0.92 7.88 21.00
N SER A 332 0.73 9.18 21.18
CA SER A 332 -0.59 9.82 21.20
C SER A 332 -1.41 9.70 19.92
N PHE A 333 -0.77 9.53 18.76
CA PHE A 333 -1.43 9.33 17.47
C PHE A 333 -1.27 7.88 17.00
N SER A 334 -2.40 7.24 16.72
CA SER A 334 -2.47 5.89 16.19
C SER A 334 -2.75 5.90 14.67
N VAL A 335 -2.49 4.83 13.93
CA VAL A 335 -1.72 3.64 14.30
C VAL A 335 -0.27 3.85 13.88
N ALA A 336 0.66 3.71 14.83
CA ALA A 336 2.09 3.73 14.52
C ALA A 336 2.44 2.54 13.60
N SER A 337 3.30 2.75 12.61
CA SER A 337 3.67 1.69 11.66
C SER A 337 4.37 0.50 12.32
N THR A 338 5.04 0.73 13.44
CA THR A 338 5.63 -0.28 14.35
C THR A 338 5.16 0.00 15.77
N ASP A 339 4.91 -1.04 16.57
CA ASP A 339 4.53 -0.89 17.99
C ASP A 339 5.51 0.05 18.72
N PRO A 340 5.04 1.16 19.33
CA PRO A 340 5.89 2.12 20.04
C PRO A 340 6.60 1.55 21.28
N ARG A 341 6.26 0.33 21.71
CA ARG A 341 6.93 -0.40 22.79
C ARG A 341 8.04 -1.33 22.27
N ASP A 342 8.10 -1.57 20.96
CA ASP A 342 9.13 -2.43 20.36
C ASP A 342 10.48 -1.72 20.34
N ARG A 343 11.56 -2.47 20.58
CA ARG A 343 12.95 -1.95 20.56
C ARG A 343 13.37 -1.37 19.19
N ARG A 344 12.69 -1.76 18.10
CA ARG A 344 12.94 -1.31 16.72
C ARG A 344 12.17 -0.04 16.36
N PHE A 345 11.32 0.45 17.26
CA PHE A 345 10.54 1.66 17.04
C PHE A 345 11.44 2.89 16.86
N ASP A 346 11.20 3.63 15.79
CA ASP A 346 11.75 4.95 15.53
C ASP A 346 10.63 5.82 14.99
N ALA A 347 10.20 6.77 15.82
CA ALA A 347 9.04 7.63 15.57
C ALA A 347 9.12 8.48 14.29
N THR A 348 10.31 8.64 13.71
CA THR A 348 10.52 9.51 12.53
C THR A 348 11.03 8.76 11.30
N ARG A 349 11.40 7.48 11.45
CA ARG A 349 12.04 6.70 10.39
C ARG A 349 11.04 5.84 9.62
N TYR A 350 10.39 6.45 8.64
CA TYR A 350 9.66 5.77 7.57
C TYR A 350 8.65 4.71 8.10
N TRP A 351 8.82 3.41 7.84
CA TRP A 351 7.90 2.35 8.29
C TRP A 351 8.25 1.76 9.67
N ARG A 352 9.12 2.42 10.45
CA ARG A 352 9.53 1.97 11.80
C ARG A 352 8.83 2.66 12.96
N GLY A 353 7.74 3.38 12.72
CA GLY A 353 7.07 4.11 13.79
C GLY A 353 6.06 5.14 13.34
N PRO A 354 6.34 5.97 12.31
CA PRO A 354 5.40 6.96 11.81
C PRO A 354 3.99 6.44 11.52
N VAL A 355 3.01 7.34 11.62
CA VAL A 355 1.60 7.15 11.24
C VAL A 355 1.42 7.44 9.75
N TRP A 356 0.66 6.57 9.08
CA TRP A 356 0.40 6.63 7.64
C TRP A 356 -1.11 6.61 7.37
N LEU A 357 -1.63 7.65 6.70
CA LEU A 357 -3.07 7.90 6.63
C LEU A 357 -3.88 6.86 5.83
N MET A 358 -3.30 6.30 4.78
CA MET A 358 -3.90 5.27 3.94
C MET A 358 -4.00 3.93 4.69
N MET A 359 -3.01 3.62 5.53
CA MET A 359 -3.09 2.49 6.47
C MET A 359 -4.17 2.74 7.51
N ASN A 360 -4.18 3.92 8.14
CA ASN A 360 -5.22 4.28 9.10
C ASN A 360 -6.63 4.19 8.49
N ARG A 361 -6.78 4.55 7.21
CA ARG A 361 -8.05 4.44 6.50
C ARG A 361 -8.52 3.00 6.38
N MET A 362 -7.66 2.09 5.91
CA MET A 362 -7.98 0.66 5.80
C MET A 362 -8.25 0.05 7.19
N ILE A 363 -7.47 0.43 8.19
CA ILE A 363 -7.65 -0.05 9.58
C ILE A 363 -8.98 0.45 10.16
N ALA A 364 -9.35 1.71 9.93
CA ALA A 364 -10.62 2.25 10.38
C ALA A 364 -11.82 1.53 9.73
N ASP A 365 -11.74 1.22 8.43
CA ASP A 365 -12.74 0.38 7.76
C ASP A 365 -12.78 -1.03 8.37
N GLY A 366 -11.61 -1.60 8.66
CA GLY A 366 -11.44 -2.81 9.46
C GLY A 366 -12.24 -2.79 10.76
N LEU A 367 -11.93 -1.84 11.63
CA LEU A 367 -12.56 -1.66 12.94
C LEU A 367 -14.08 -1.46 12.82
N SER A 368 -14.52 -0.59 11.90
CA SER A 368 -15.94 -0.34 11.69
C SER A 368 -16.71 -1.59 11.25
N GLY A 369 -16.12 -2.43 10.40
CA GLY A 369 -16.72 -3.69 9.96
C GLY A 369 -16.95 -4.72 11.08
N TYR A 370 -16.25 -4.56 12.21
CA TYR A 370 -16.41 -5.39 13.41
C TYR A 370 -17.18 -4.69 14.54
N GLY A 371 -17.87 -3.58 14.22
CA GLY A 371 -18.67 -2.81 15.18
C GLY A 371 -17.87 -1.88 16.09
N LEU A 372 -16.54 -1.79 15.93
CA LEU A 372 -15.63 -0.94 16.70
C LEU A 372 -15.63 0.51 16.16
N THR A 373 -16.84 1.08 16.14
CA THR A 373 -17.14 2.36 15.46
C THR A 373 -16.51 3.55 16.19
N GLU A 374 -16.38 3.48 17.52
CA GLU A 374 -15.76 4.53 18.33
C GLU A 374 -14.26 4.62 18.04
N GLU A 375 -13.58 3.47 17.96
CA GLU A 375 -12.17 3.37 17.64
C GLU A 375 -11.90 3.85 16.21
N ALA A 376 -12.72 3.41 15.25
CA ALA A 376 -12.63 3.86 13.86
C ALA A 376 -12.82 5.38 13.73
N ASN A 377 -13.77 5.96 14.47
CA ASN A 377 -14.01 7.41 14.47
C ASN A 377 -12.88 8.19 15.14
N THR A 378 -12.33 7.69 16.24
CA THR A 378 -11.16 8.30 16.89
C THR A 378 -9.97 8.32 15.93
N LEU A 379 -9.71 7.19 15.26
CA LEU A 379 -8.62 7.08 14.28
C LEU A 379 -8.80 8.05 13.10
N ARG A 380 -10.03 8.22 12.62
CA ARG A 380 -10.38 9.20 11.58
C ARG A 380 -10.14 10.64 12.05
N GLN A 381 -10.62 10.99 13.24
CA GLN A 381 -10.49 12.34 13.81
C GLN A 381 -9.02 12.72 14.02
N ASP A 382 -8.23 11.82 14.58
CA ASP A 382 -6.80 12.01 14.80
C ASP A 382 -6.03 12.16 13.48
N SER A 383 -6.36 11.34 12.49
CA SER A 383 -5.78 11.46 11.14
C SER A 383 -6.08 12.83 10.52
N GLY A 384 -7.30 13.36 10.72
CA GLY A 384 -7.64 14.71 10.32
C GLY A 384 -6.91 15.79 11.14
N ALA A 385 -6.69 15.58 12.43
CA ALA A 385 -5.94 16.50 13.29
C ALA A 385 -4.46 16.61 12.87
N LEU A 386 -3.83 15.51 12.46
CA LEU A 386 -2.47 15.50 11.90
C LEU A 386 -2.35 16.43 10.68
N VAL A 387 -3.29 16.32 9.74
CA VAL A 387 -3.33 17.17 8.54
C VAL A 387 -3.63 18.62 8.90
N ARG A 388 -4.62 18.89 9.76
CA ARG A 388 -4.96 20.27 10.18
C ARG A 388 -3.78 21.00 10.84
N ARG A 389 -2.94 20.27 11.58
CA ARG A 389 -1.81 20.84 12.30
C ARG A 389 -0.57 21.02 11.43
N ASN A 390 -0.31 20.13 10.47
CA ASN A 390 0.99 20.06 9.80
C ASN A 390 0.91 20.16 8.26
N GLY A 391 -0.27 20.07 7.66
CA GLY A 391 -0.45 19.96 6.21
C GLY A 391 -0.30 18.54 5.69
N PHE A 392 -0.08 18.40 4.38
CA PHE A 392 -0.13 17.12 3.67
C PHE A 392 1.26 16.48 3.56
N TRP A 393 1.71 15.75 4.59
CA TRP A 393 2.98 15.04 4.60
C TRP A 393 2.82 13.56 4.26
N GLU A 394 3.90 12.91 3.84
CA GLU A 394 3.95 11.47 3.54
C GLU A 394 3.54 10.64 4.77
N TYR A 395 4.11 10.96 5.94
CA TYR A 395 3.82 10.33 7.23
C TYR A 395 4.04 11.29 8.41
N PHE A 396 3.64 10.89 9.62
CA PHE A 396 3.66 11.75 10.81
C PHE A 396 4.26 11.05 12.04
N ASP A 397 5.04 11.78 12.85
CA ASP A 397 5.55 11.28 14.14
C ASP A 397 4.37 10.96 15.09
N PRO A 398 4.22 9.71 15.59
CA PRO A 398 3.07 9.31 16.38
C PRO A 398 3.02 9.96 17.78
N ARG A 399 4.11 10.58 18.25
CA ARG A 399 4.18 11.18 19.61
C ARG A 399 3.66 12.59 19.63
N ASN A 400 3.95 13.37 18.60
CA ASN A 400 3.68 14.82 18.57
C ASN A 400 2.94 15.28 17.30
N GLY A 401 2.82 14.40 16.30
CA GLY A 401 2.13 14.64 15.04
C GLY A 401 2.96 15.39 13.99
N THR A 402 4.25 15.65 14.21
CA THR A 402 5.10 16.38 13.26
C THR A 402 5.13 15.66 11.91
N GLY A 403 4.92 16.41 10.81
CA GLY A 403 5.03 15.86 9.46
C GLY A 403 6.47 15.43 9.12
N CYS A 404 6.62 14.30 8.45
CA CYS A 404 7.90 13.71 8.07
C CYS A 404 7.85 13.21 6.60
N GLY A 405 9.02 12.93 6.02
CA GLY A 405 9.11 12.53 4.60
C GLY A 405 8.86 13.70 3.64
N GLY A 406 8.18 13.43 2.52
CA GLY A 406 7.83 14.47 1.54
C GLY A 406 6.60 15.32 1.94
N PRO A 407 6.65 16.67 1.83
CA PRO A 407 5.46 17.53 1.95
C PRO A 407 4.61 17.46 0.68
N ASP A 408 3.43 18.10 0.67
CA ASP A 408 2.50 18.12 -0.48
C ASP A 408 2.23 16.72 -1.07
N PHE A 409 2.00 15.73 -0.21
CA PHE A 409 1.90 14.33 -0.59
C PHE A 409 0.51 13.95 -1.10
N SER A 410 0.46 13.29 -2.28
CA SER A 410 -0.79 13.04 -3.01
C SER A 410 -1.78 12.13 -2.28
N TRP A 411 -1.34 11.00 -1.71
CA TRP A 411 -2.27 10.16 -0.93
C TRP A 411 -2.81 10.89 0.30
N THR A 412 -2.08 11.87 0.86
CA THR A 412 -2.49 12.50 2.13
C THR A 412 -3.58 13.50 1.85
N ALA A 413 -3.43 14.24 0.74
CA ALA A 413 -4.51 15.04 0.17
C ALA A 413 -5.72 14.16 -0.22
N ALA A 414 -5.50 13.00 -0.83
CA ALA A 414 -6.58 12.10 -1.20
C ALA A 414 -7.33 11.52 0.01
N MET A 415 -6.63 11.10 1.06
CA MET A 415 -7.24 10.63 2.31
C MET A 415 -7.93 11.75 3.07
N TRP A 416 -7.43 12.99 3.00
CA TRP A 416 -8.18 14.14 3.50
C TRP A 416 -9.54 14.26 2.81
N LEU A 417 -9.56 14.36 1.48
CA LEU A 417 -10.77 14.59 0.69
C LEU A 417 -11.77 13.43 0.80
N SER A 418 -11.29 12.19 0.69
CA SER A 418 -12.16 11.00 0.65
C SER A 418 -12.55 10.46 2.03
N TRP A 419 -11.96 10.96 3.12
CA TRP A 419 -12.11 10.35 4.44
C TRP A 419 -12.05 11.28 5.66
N CYS A 420 -10.84 11.75 6.04
CA CYS A 420 -10.62 12.35 7.35
C CYS A 420 -10.91 13.86 7.40
N GLY A 421 -11.07 14.49 6.24
CA GLY A 421 -11.56 15.86 6.07
C GLY A 421 -13.08 15.97 6.08
N SER A 422 -13.82 14.89 5.79
CA SER A 422 -15.28 14.92 5.66
C SER A 422 -15.99 15.28 6.99
N PRO A 423 -17.02 16.15 6.97
CA PRO A 423 -17.71 16.65 8.17
C PRO A 423 -18.35 15.54 9.02
N SER A 424 -18.80 14.46 8.39
CA SER A 424 -19.39 13.30 9.06
C SER A 424 -18.88 11.99 8.44
N ALA A 425 -18.86 10.92 9.24
CA ALA A 425 -18.41 9.60 8.78
C ALA A 425 -19.27 9.07 7.61
N GLY A 426 -20.56 9.42 7.58
CA GLY A 426 -21.48 9.02 6.50
C GLY A 426 -21.30 9.75 5.16
N GLN A 427 -20.50 10.82 5.13
CA GLN A 427 -20.16 11.57 3.90
C GLN A 427 -18.77 11.23 3.36
N ALA A 428 -17.95 10.51 4.12
CA ALA A 428 -16.75 9.89 3.56
C ALA A 428 -17.18 8.87 2.51
N LEU A 429 -16.32 8.56 1.53
CA LEU A 429 -16.54 7.35 0.72
C LEU A 429 -16.52 6.20 1.74
N THR A 430 -17.63 5.55 2.06
CA THR A 430 -17.78 4.79 3.33
C THR A 430 -17.38 3.33 3.27
N ALA A 431 -16.87 2.84 2.15
CA ALA A 431 -16.37 1.46 2.04
C ALA A 431 -15.09 1.44 1.20
N LEU A 432 -13.94 1.55 1.87
CA LEU A 432 -12.65 1.13 1.29
C LEU A 432 -12.44 -0.31 1.68
#